data_AF-A0AAN7ZB00-F1
#
_entry.id   AF-A0AAN7ZB00-F1
#
_cell.length_a   1.000
_cell.length_b   1.000
_cell.length_c   1.000
_cell.angle_alpha   90.00
_cell.angle_beta   90.00
_cell.angle_gamma   90.00
#
_symmetry.space_group_name_H-M   'P 1'
#
loop_
_entity.id
_entity.type
_entity.pdbx_description
1 polymer ?
#
loop_
_entity_poly.entity_id
_entity_poly.type
_entity_poly.pdbx_seq_one_letter_code
_entity_poly.pdbx_strand_id
1 'polypeptide(L)'
;MAKLRKVRRKQKYRYNVNRKRQRNKLENQGKFENKTVKRAWIPHKSAQANLRAMGLSYDPNKTIKAGLDLTKKINDWNEEVIEEETPPVVPSKAYVAEELEKEARAKRVRNFRLPDGQVRYLIYLMKKYGDDYKAMVRDKKNYNQETWKQIRAKIDKFKSIPEQYCEYLNSI
;
A
#
# COMPACT_ATOMS: atom_id res chain seq x y z
N MET A 1 -38.91 -5.05 36.24
CA MET A 1 -39.38 -5.66 34.97
C MET A 1 -39.73 -4.57 33.96
N ALA A 2 -39.21 -4.63 32.73
CA ALA A 2 -39.57 -3.63 31.71
C ALA A 2 -41.07 -3.74 31.37
N LYS A 3 -41.81 -2.63 31.46
CA LYS A 3 -43.26 -2.59 31.19
C LYS A 3 -43.56 -3.21 29.81
N LEU A 4 -44.46 -4.19 29.74
CA LEU A 4 -44.84 -4.96 28.54
C LEU A 4 -45.10 -4.07 27.29
N ARG A 5 -45.70 -2.89 27.52
CA ARG A 5 -45.99 -1.89 26.48
C ARG A 5 -44.73 -1.32 25.81
N LYS A 6 -43.64 -1.11 26.57
CA LYS A 6 -42.35 -0.65 26.02
C LYS A 6 -41.68 -1.73 25.18
N VAL A 7 -41.83 -3.00 25.55
CA VAL A 7 -41.30 -4.15 24.80
C VAL A 7 -42.02 -4.30 23.45
N ARG A 8 -43.36 -4.30 23.44
CA ARG A 8 -44.17 -4.38 22.21
C ARG A 8 -43.85 -3.25 21.21
N ARG A 9 -43.63 -2.02 21.70
CA ARG A 9 -43.25 -0.88 20.84
C ARG A 9 -41.85 -1.04 20.21
N LYS A 10 -40.91 -1.70 20.89
CA LYS A 10 -39.56 -1.98 20.37
C LYS A 10 -39.52 -3.20 19.44
N GLN A 11 -40.39 -4.18 19.65
CA GLN A 11 -40.48 -5.42 18.86
C GLN A 11 -41.36 -5.29 17.60
N LYS A 12 -41.40 -4.12 16.96
CA LYS A 12 -42.12 -3.96 15.68
C LYS A 12 -41.25 -4.50 14.53
N TYR A 13 -41.78 -5.41 13.73
CA TYR A 13 -41.13 -5.88 12.51
C TYR A 13 -41.01 -4.71 11.52
N ARG A 14 -39.81 -4.51 10.96
CA ARG A 14 -39.53 -3.45 9.98
C ARG A 14 -39.57 -4.06 8.58
N TYR A 15 -40.61 -3.78 7.82
CA TYR A 15 -40.81 -4.35 6.48
C TYR A 15 -39.70 -3.96 5.48
N ASN A 16 -39.11 -2.77 5.64
CA ASN A 16 -38.04 -2.27 4.75
C ASN A 16 -36.68 -2.91 5.03
N VAL A 17 -36.57 -3.74 6.08
CA VAL A 17 -35.29 -4.30 6.54
C VAL A 17 -35.30 -5.82 6.42
N ASN A 18 -34.55 -6.32 5.45
CA ASN A 18 -34.32 -7.76 5.33
C ASN A 18 -33.26 -8.22 6.35
N ARG A 19 -33.70 -8.74 7.49
CA ARG A 19 -32.83 -9.21 8.59
C ARG A 19 -31.87 -10.32 8.17
N LYS A 20 -32.29 -11.21 7.25
CA LYS A 20 -31.43 -12.28 6.71
C LYS A 20 -30.26 -11.68 5.93
N ARG A 21 -30.52 -10.68 5.07
CA ARG A 21 -29.46 -9.95 4.34
C ARG A 21 -28.53 -9.19 5.29
N GLN A 22 -29.06 -8.53 6.32
CA GLN A 22 -28.24 -7.84 7.31
C GLN A 22 -27.33 -8.80 8.09
N ARG A 23 -27.87 -9.93 8.54
CA ARG A 23 -27.09 -10.97 9.21
C ARG A 23 -25.99 -11.52 8.29
N ASN A 24 -26.34 -11.88 7.06
CA ASN A 24 -25.36 -12.35 6.09
C ASN A 24 -24.27 -11.29 5.82
N LYS A 25 -24.61 -9.99 5.82
CA LYS A 25 -23.63 -8.90 5.67
C LYS A 25 -22.69 -8.79 6.88
N LEU A 26 -23.20 -9.02 8.09
CA LEU A 26 -22.40 -9.00 9.32
C LEU A 26 -21.51 -10.24 9.49
N GLU A 27 -22.01 -11.40 9.08
CA GLU A 27 -21.28 -12.68 9.11
C GLU A 27 -20.29 -12.82 7.94
N ASN A 28 -20.49 -12.09 6.85
CA ASN A 28 -19.60 -12.13 5.70
C ASN A 28 -18.27 -11.46 6.02
N GLN A 29 -17.21 -12.26 6.04
CA GLN A 29 -15.84 -11.81 6.34
C GLN A 29 -15.08 -11.37 5.08
N GLY A 30 -15.62 -11.64 3.88
CA GLY A 30 -14.91 -11.43 2.63
C GLY A 30 -13.76 -12.42 2.41
N LYS A 31 -12.92 -12.15 1.41
CA LYS A 31 -11.71 -12.93 1.10
C LYS A 31 -10.49 -12.12 1.54
N PHE A 32 -9.63 -12.71 2.36
CA PHE A 32 -8.35 -12.13 2.77
C PHE A 32 -7.22 -12.69 1.91
N GLU A 33 -6.42 -11.79 1.31
CA GLU A 33 -5.22 -12.16 0.56
C GLU A 33 -4.05 -12.49 1.49
N ASN A 34 -3.83 -11.68 2.54
CA ASN A 34 -2.75 -11.93 3.48
C ASN A 34 -3.07 -13.09 4.43
N LYS A 35 -2.17 -14.08 4.48
CA LYS A 35 -2.28 -15.29 5.29
C LYS A 35 -2.16 -15.00 6.80
N THR A 36 -1.36 -14.01 7.21
CA THR A 36 -1.13 -13.68 8.63
C THR A 36 -2.42 -13.16 9.28
N VAL A 37 -3.05 -12.18 8.64
CA VAL A 37 -4.34 -11.61 9.04
C VAL A 37 -5.43 -12.69 9.02
N LYS A 38 -5.47 -13.51 7.97
CA LYS A 38 -6.47 -14.58 7.84
C LYS A 38 -6.39 -15.59 8.99
N ARG A 39 -5.18 -16.01 9.40
CA ARG A 39 -4.98 -16.92 10.53
C ARG A 39 -5.40 -16.29 11.86
N ALA A 40 -5.15 -14.99 12.02
CA ALA A 40 -5.49 -14.27 13.23
C ALA A 40 -6.98 -13.88 13.33
N TRP A 41 -7.75 -14.00 12.24
CA TRP A 41 -9.15 -13.56 12.18
C TRP A 41 -10.09 -14.48 12.95
N ILE A 42 -10.98 -13.91 13.78
CA ILE A 42 -12.03 -14.67 14.49
C ILE A 42 -13.39 -14.40 13.83
N PRO A 43 -14.07 -15.41 13.26
CA PRO A 43 -15.28 -15.22 12.46
C PRO A 43 -16.48 -14.67 13.25
N HIS A 44 -16.54 -14.95 14.54
CA HIS A 44 -17.65 -14.54 15.42
C HIS A 44 -17.48 -13.14 16.03
N LYS A 45 -16.33 -12.48 15.80
CA LYS A 45 -16.06 -11.12 16.29
C LYS A 45 -16.28 -10.12 15.16
N SER A 46 -16.62 -8.88 15.53
CA SER A 46 -16.74 -7.79 14.56
C SER A 46 -15.38 -7.49 13.92
N ALA A 47 -15.39 -6.99 12.69
CA ALA A 47 -14.16 -6.60 11.98
C ALA A 47 -13.34 -5.57 12.79
N GLN A 48 -14.02 -4.61 13.41
CA GLN A 48 -13.40 -3.61 14.28
C GLN A 48 -12.69 -4.26 15.49
N ALA A 49 -13.34 -5.23 16.15
CA ALA A 49 -12.73 -5.92 17.30
C ALA A 49 -11.54 -6.78 16.89
N ASN A 50 -11.62 -7.44 15.72
CA ASN A 50 -10.51 -8.23 15.18
C ASN A 50 -9.31 -7.35 14.83
N LEU A 51 -9.52 -6.25 14.10
CA LEU A 51 -8.45 -5.33 13.73
C LEU A 51 -7.82 -4.70 14.97
N ARG A 52 -8.64 -4.23 15.93
CA ARG A 52 -8.13 -3.68 17.20
C ARG A 52 -7.31 -4.72 17.98
N ALA A 53 -7.74 -5.98 17.99
CA ALA A 53 -7.00 -7.06 18.64
C ALA A 53 -5.65 -7.34 17.97
N MET A 54 -5.50 -7.07 16.66
CA MET A 54 -4.26 -7.21 15.88
C MET A 54 -3.39 -5.94 15.91
N GLY A 55 -3.84 -4.85 16.52
CA GLY A 55 -3.14 -3.56 16.48
C GLY A 55 -3.38 -2.76 15.20
N LEU A 56 -4.41 -3.10 14.42
CA LEU A 56 -4.78 -2.43 13.17
C LEU A 56 -5.96 -1.46 13.39
N SER A 57 -5.97 -0.36 12.64
CA SER A 57 -7.07 0.60 12.65
C SER A 57 -8.23 0.11 11.76
N TYR A 58 -9.47 0.22 12.27
CA TYR A 58 -10.67 -0.03 11.47
C TYR A 58 -11.06 1.19 10.62
N ASP A 59 -10.86 2.39 11.16
CA ASP A 59 -11.18 3.66 10.51
C ASP A 59 -9.95 4.57 10.61
N PRO A 60 -9.19 4.73 9.50
CA PRO A 60 -7.94 5.47 9.52
C PRO A 60 -8.15 6.94 9.85
N ASN A 61 -9.28 7.54 9.48
CA ASN A 61 -9.55 8.96 9.74
C ASN A 61 -9.79 9.26 11.23
N LYS A 62 -10.23 8.26 11.99
CA LYS A 62 -10.39 8.36 13.45
C LYS A 62 -9.07 8.13 14.18
N THR A 63 -8.24 7.22 13.66
CA THR A 63 -6.96 6.87 14.29
C THR A 63 -5.84 7.84 13.93
N ILE A 64 -5.82 8.31 12.69
CA ILE A 64 -4.87 9.28 12.17
C ILE A 64 -5.67 10.56 11.98
N LYS A 65 -5.49 11.52 12.89
CA LYS A 65 -5.99 12.89 12.70
C LYS A 65 -5.15 13.55 11.60
N ALA A 66 -5.42 13.18 10.34
CA ALA A 66 -4.63 13.63 9.20
C ALA A 66 -4.94 15.10 8.87
N GLY A 67 -4.36 16.04 9.62
CA GLY A 67 -4.17 17.45 9.23
C GLY A 67 -5.40 18.30 8.85
N LEU A 68 -6.61 17.73 8.87
CA LEU A 68 -7.88 18.41 8.65
C LEU A 68 -8.47 18.85 10.00
N ASP A 69 -7.63 19.45 10.83
CA ASP A 69 -8.09 20.27 11.94
C ASP A 69 -8.61 21.62 11.39
N LEU A 70 -9.53 21.58 10.43
CA LEU A 70 -10.30 22.76 10.02
C LEU A 70 -11.15 23.28 11.21
N THR A 71 -11.43 22.42 12.19
CA THR A 71 -12.17 22.73 13.41
C THR A 71 -11.35 23.43 14.49
N LYS A 72 -10.01 23.27 14.52
CA LYS A 72 -9.16 24.00 15.48
C LYS A 72 -8.99 25.48 15.14
N LYS A 73 -9.33 25.90 13.91
CA LYS A 73 -9.25 27.31 13.49
C LYS A 73 -10.54 28.11 13.67
N ILE A 74 -11.66 27.50 14.11
CA ILE A 74 -12.97 28.18 14.17
C ILE A 74 -13.43 28.48 15.59
N ASN A 75 -12.92 27.80 16.62
CA ASN A 75 -13.36 28.01 18.00
C ASN A 75 -12.24 28.54 18.90
N ASP A 76 -11.97 29.85 18.80
CA ASP A 76 -11.28 30.66 19.82
C ASP A 76 -12.18 30.91 21.06
N TRP A 77 -12.92 29.88 21.50
CA TRP A 77 -13.73 29.93 22.73
C TRP A 77 -13.56 28.61 23.47
N ASN A 78 -12.56 28.60 24.35
CA ASN A 78 -12.41 27.75 25.54
C ASN A 78 -13.12 26.39 25.51
N GLU A 79 -12.45 25.40 24.95
CA GLU A 79 -12.54 24.04 25.47
C GLU A 79 -11.16 23.42 25.29
N GLU A 80 -10.41 23.31 26.39
CA GLU A 80 -9.21 22.49 26.45
C GLU A 80 -9.62 21.08 26.03
N VAL A 81 -9.28 20.71 24.80
CA VAL A 81 -9.37 19.33 24.35
C VAL A 81 -8.31 18.60 25.15
N ILE A 82 -8.70 18.11 26.33
CA ILE A 82 -7.93 17.13 27.08
C ILE A 82 -7.77 15.96 26.12
N GLU A 83 -6.61 15.89 25.48
CA GLU A 83 -6.18 14.72 24.75
C GLU A 83 -5.96 13.66 25.83
N GLU A 84 -7.04 12.97 26.20
CA GLU A 84 -6.97 11.82 27.10
C GLU A 84 -5.97 10.87 26.47
N GLU A 85 -4.73 10.88 26.99
CA GLU A 85 -3.74 9.88 26.71
C GLU A 85 -4.28 8.56 27.22
N THR A 86 -5.12 7.92 26.41
CA THR A 86 -5.54 6.55 26.66
C THR A 86 -4.26 5.73 26.72
N PRO A 87 -4.00 5.01 27.83
CA PRO A 87 -2.77 4.25 27.98
C PRO A 87 -2.61 3.31 26.79
N PRO A 88 -1.38 3.08 26.29
CA PRO A 88 -1.15 2.26 25.11
C PRO A 88 -1.72 0.86 25.37
N VAL A 89 -2.90 0.57 24.80
CA VAL A 89 -3.53 -0.74 24.91
C VAL A 89 -2.70 -1.68 24.06
N VAL A 90 -1.87 -2.50 24.71
CA VAL A 90 -1.11 -3.55 24.03
C VAL A 90 -2.11 -4.51 23.39
N PRO A 91 -2.13 -4.64 22.06
CA PRO A 91 -3.10 -5.48 21.38
C PRO A 91 -2.79 -6.96 21.62
N SER A 92 -3.81 -7.77 21.91
CA SER A 92 -3.66 -9.20 22.22
C SER A 92 -2.95 -10.04 21.13
N LYS A 93 -2.99 -9.58 19.87
CA LYS A 93 -2.38 -10.21 18.69
C LYS A 93 -1.39 -9.26 18.01
N ALA A 94 -0.58 -8.56 18.79
CA ALA A 94 0.43 -7.61 18.32
C ALA A 94 1.38 -8.20 17.26
N TYR A 95 1.69 -9.50 17.34
CA TYR A 95 2.55 -10.21 16.39
C TYR A 95 2.13 -10.04 14.92
N VAL A 96 0.82 -9.84 14.65
CA VAL A 96 0.32 -9.65 13.28
C VAL A 96 0.84 -8.34 12.70
N ALA A 97 0.82 -7.25 13.47
CA ALA A 97 1.35 -5.97 13.03
C ALA A 97 2.86 -6.05 12.79
N GLU A 98 3.60 -6.70 13.69
CA GLU A 98 5.04 -6.89 13.54
C GLU A 98 5.42 -7.72 12.31
N GLU A 99 4.70 -8.80 12.02
CA GLU A 99 4.91 -9.60 10.81
C GLU A 99 4.66 -8.79 9.55
N LEU A 100 3.59 -7.98 9.53
CA LEU A 100 3.27 -7.11 8.40
C LEU A 100 4.33 -6.03 8.19
N GLU A 101 4.86 -5.44 9.26
CA GLU A 101 5.96 -4.48 9.17
C GLU A 101 7.24 -5.13 8.64
N LYS A 102 7.57 -6.34 9.11
CA LYS A 102 8.72 -7.10 8.62
C LYS A 102 8.57 -7.44 7.13
N GLU A 103 7.39 -7.88 6.71
CA GLU A 103 7.07 -8.16 5.31
C GLU A 103 7.15 -6.89 4.44
N ALA A 104 6.66 -5.76 4.93
CA ALA A 104 6.72 -4.49 4.24
C ALA A 104 8.16 -3.94 4.10
N ARG A 105 8.99 -4.13 5.13
CA ARG A 105 10.40 -3.72 5.14
C ARG A 105 11.30 -4.64 4.31
N ALA A 106 10.87 -5.88 4.05
CA ALA A 106 11.66 -6.83 3.28
C ALA A 106 11.95 -6.28 1.87
N LYS A 107 13.23 -6.31 1.47
CA LYS A 107 13.65 -5.84 0.15
C LYS A 107 13.02 -6.74 -0.92
N ARG A 108 12.22 -6.15 -1.81
CA ARG A 108 11.64 -6.85 -2.95
C ARG A 108 12.67 -6.95 -4.08
N VAL A 109 12.73 -8.11 -4.73
CA VAL A 109 13.59 -8.31 -5.91
C VAL A 109 13.07 -7.43 -7.05
N ARG A 110 13.97 -6.68 -7.68
CA ARG A 110 13.62 -5.83 -8.83
C ARG A 110 13.72 -6.64 -10.12
N ASN A 111 12.58 -7.13 -10.61
CA ASN A 111 12.51 -7.93 -11.84
C ASN A 111 12.49 -7.09 -13.14
N PHE A 112 12.93 -5.83 -13.08
CA PHE A 112 12.92 -4.94 -14.23
C PHE A 112 14.05 -5.30 -15.19
N ARG A 113 13.71 -5.55 -16.45
CA ARG A 113 14.64 -5.85 -17.54
C ARG A 113 14.34 -4.96 -18.75
N LEU A 114 15.38 -4.59 -19.50
CA LEU A 114 15.21 -3.89 -20.77
C LEU A 114 14.92 -4.90 -21.90
N PRO A 115 14.11 -4.53 -22.90
CA PRO A 115 13.91 -5.36 -24.08
C PRO A 115 15.22 -5.61 -24.84
N ASP A 116 15.39 -6.80 -25.41
CA ASP A 116 16.64 -7.22 -26.08
C ASP A 116 17.06 -6.30 -27.22
N GLY A 117 16.10 -5.81 -28.02
CA GLY A 117 16.39 -4.85 -29.10
C GLY A 117 16.98 -3.54 -28.57
N GLN A 118 16.47 -3.07 -27.42
CA GLN A 118 16.99 -1.88 -26.77
C GLN A 118 18.37 -2.14 -26.17
N VAL A 119 18.59 -3.30 -25.55
CA VAL A 119 19.91 -3.71 -25.02
C VAL A 119 20.94 -3.75 -26.14
N ARG A 120 20.65 -4.41 -27.26
CA ARG A 120 21.55 -4.48 -28.44
C ARG A 120 21.91 -3.10 -28.98
N TYR A 121 20.92 -2.20 -29.04
CA TYR A 121 21.14 -0.82 -29.48
C TYR A 121 22.07 -0.05 -28.52
N LEU A 122 21.83 -0.15 -27.21
CA LEU A 122 22.65 0.52 -26.20
C LEU A 122 24.08 -0.05 -26.17
N ILE A 123 24.23 -1.37 -26.27
CA ILE A 123 25.53 -2.05 -26.40
C ILE A 123 26.29 -1.53 -27.62
N TYR A 124 25.63 -1.41 -28.78
CA TYR A 124 26.24 -0.86 -29.99
C TYR A 124 26.74 0.57 -29.78
N LEU A 125 25.92 1.44 -29.15
CA LEU A 125 26.33 2.82 -28.87
C LEU A 125 27.52 2.87 -27.92
N MET A 126 27.51 2.07 -26.85
CA MET A 126 28.60 1.99 -25.88
C MET A 126 29.90 1.47 -26.51
N LYS A 127 29.83 0.43 -27.35
CA LYS A 127 31.02 -0.10 -28.06
C LYS A 127 31.61 0.89 -29.06
N LYS A 128 30.76 1.67 -29.76
CA LYS A 128 31.20 2.58 -30.82
C LYS A 128 31.65 3.96 -30.34
N TYR A 129 30.95 4.53 -29.35
CA TYR A 129 31.15 5.90 -28.90
C TYR A 129 31.62 6.02 -27.44
N GLY A 130 31.69 4.92 -26.68
CA GLY A 130 32.10 4.97 -25.28
C GLY A 130 31.15 5.81 -24.42
N ASP A 131 31.67 6.87 -23.82
CA ASP A 131 30.93 7.82 -22.99
C ASP A 131 30.57 9.15 -23.71
N ASP A 132 30.84 9.26 -25.01
CA ASP A 132 30.54 10.47 -25.79
C ASP A 132 29.08 10.55 -26.24
N TYR A 133 28.20 10.90 -25.30
CA TYR A 133 26.74 10.97 -25.55
C TYR A 133 26.34 11.96 -26.66
N LYS A 134 27.10 13.04 -26.87
CA LYS A 134 26.84 13.99 -27.97
C LYS A 134 27.09 13.36 -29.34
N ALA A 135 28.07 12.46 -29.45
CA ALA A 135 28.34 11.72 -30.67
C ALA A 135 27.26 10.65 -30.92
N MET A 136 26.77 9.99 -29.86
CA MET A 136 25.69 9.00 -29.95
C MET A 136 24.39 9.58 -30.55
N VAL A 137 24.05 10.83 -30.23
CA VAL A 137 22.87 11.50 -30.80
C VAL A 137 22.94 11.60 -32.31
N ARG A 138 24.16 11.81 -32.86
CA ARG A 138 24.41 11.94 -34.29
C ARG A 138 24.52 10.61 -35.02
N ASP A 139 24.42 9.47 -34.32
CA ASP A 139 24.49 8.16 -34.95
C ASP A 139 23.26 7.90 -35.83
N LYS A 140 23.48 7.26 -36.99
CA LYS A 140 22.43 6.95 -37.96
C LYS A 140 21.34 6.04 -37.40
N LYS A 141 21.65 5.19 -36.40
CA LYS A 141 20.68 4.27 -35.79
C LYS A 141 19.83 4.95 -34.72
N ASN A 142 20.07 6.23 -34.40
CA ASN A 142 19.21 7.03 -33.54
C ASN A 142 17.94 7.49 -34.30
N TYR A 143 17.14 6.53 -34.78
CA TYR A 143 15.95 6.80 -35.58
C TYR A 143 14.90 7.62 -34.85
N ASN A 144 14.80 7.40 -33.53
CA ASN A 144 13.85 8.10 -32.65
C ASN A 144 14.31 9.50 -32.26
N GLN A 145 15.43 9.98 -32.83
CA GLN A 145 15.98 11.32 -32.59
C GLN A 145 16.16 11.62 -31.09
N GLU A 146 16.65 10.63 -30.34
CA GLU A 146 16.82 10.75 -28.89
C GLU A 146 17.86 11.80 -28.56
N THR A 147 17.55 12.62 -27.55
CA THR A 147 18.48 13.61 -27.01
C THR A 147 19.60 12.93 -26.21
N TRP A 148 20.75 13.58 -26.08
CA TRP A 148 21.89 13.03 -25.36
C TRP A 148 21.55 12.67 -23.91
N LYS A 149 20.65 13.44 -23.26
CA LYS A 149 20.16 13.16 -21.91
C LYS A 149 19.33 11.88 -21.84
N GLN A 150 18.50 11.62 -22.86
CA GLN A 150 17.69 10.41 -22.94
C GLN A 150 18.56 9.18 -23.18
N ILE A 151 19.52 9.26 -24.10
CA ILE A 151 20.48 8.18 -24.37
C ILE A 151 21.28 7.88 -23.10
N ARG A 152 21.82 8.92 -22.44
CA ARG A 152 22.52 8.77 -21.16
C ARG A 152 21.65 8.09 -20.10
N ALA A 153 20.43 8.57 -19.89
CA ALA A 153 19.52 7.98 -18.92
C ALA A 153 19.19 6.51 -19.24
N LYS A 154 19.14 6.12 -20.52
CA LYS A 154 18.94 4.72 -20.92
C LYS A 154 20.17 3.87 -20.66
N ILE A 155 21.37 4.39 -20.93
CA ILE A 155 22.64 3.72 -20.61
C ILE A 155 22.78 3.57 -19.09
N ASP A 156 22.48 4.60 -18.31
CA ASP A 156 22.52 4.53 -16.84
C ASP A 156 21.51 3.51 -16.30
N LYS A 157 20.30 3.46 -16.87
CA LYS A 157 19.32 2.41 -16.56
C LYS A 157 19.84 1.02 -16.92
N PHE A 158 20.48 0.85 -18.07
CA PHE A 158 21.08 -0.42 -18.48
C PHE A 158 22.19 -0.86 -17.52
N LYS A 159 23.13 0.04 -17.19
CA LYS A 159 24.18 -0.19 -16.17
C LYS A 159 23.59 -0.57 -14.80
N SER A 160 22.41 -0.03 -14.47
CA SER A 160 21.73 -0.35 -13.20
C SER A 160 21.18 -1.77 -13.13
N ILE A 161 21.09 -2.50 -14.25
CA ILE A 161 20.55 -3.88 -14.31
C ILE A 161 21.74 -4.85 -14.34
N PRO A 162 22.10 -5.47 -13.21
CA PRO A 162 23.32 -6.28 -13.14
C PRO A 162 23.28 -7.46 -14.10
N GLU A 163 22.14 -8.14 -14.22
CA GLU A 163 22.00 -9.34 -15.05
C GLU A 163 22.39 -9.07 -16.52
N GLN A 164 21.79 -8.05 -17.14
CA GLN A 164 22.06 -7.72 -18.55
C GLN A 164 23.40 -7.00 -18.75
N TYR A 165 23.84 -6.22 -17.76
CA TYR A 165 25.11 -5.50 -17.86
C TYR A 165 26.33 -6.42 -17.65
N CYS A 166 26.24 -7.40 -16.75
CA CYS A 166 27.28 -8.41 -16.54
C CYS A 166 27.46 -9.28 -17.79
N GLU A 167 26.37 -9.67 -18.47
CA GLU A 167 26.46 -10.36 -19.76
C GLU A 167 27.22 -9.55 -20.80
N TYR A 168 26.96 -8.23 -20.87
CA TYR A 168 27.71 -7.34 -21.73
C TYR A 168 29.20 -7.30 -21.37
N LEU A 169 29.56 -7.15 -20.09
CA LEU A 169 30.95 -7.09 -19.64
C LEU A 169 31.73 -8.38 -19.93
N ASN A 170 31.07 -9.54 -19.85
CA ASN A 170 31.67 -10.83 -20.22
C ASN A 170 31.89 -10.98 -21.73
N SER A 171 31.21 -10.17 -22.55
CA SER A 171 31.30 -10.18 -24.01
C SER A 171 32.25 -9.10 -24.56
N ILE A 172 32.90 -8.32 -23.69
CA ILE A 172 33.97 -7.38 -24.04
C ILE A 172 35.30 -8.11 -24.02
#